data_AF-A0A1B9G518-F1
#
_entry.id   AF-A0A1B9G518-F1
#
_cell.length_a   1.000
_cell.length_b   1.000
_cell.length_c   1.000
_cell.angle_alpha   90.00
_cell.angle_beta   90.00
_cell.angle_gamma   90.00
#
_symmetry.space_group_name_H-M   'P 1'
#
loop_
_entity.id
_entity.type
_entity.pdbx_description
1 polymer ?
#
loop_
_entity_poly.entity_id
_entity_poly.type
_entity_poly.pdbx_seq_one_letter_code
_entity_poly.pdbx_strand_id
1 'polypeptide(L)'
;MPYPTISRLLLDHPYHLKGSIGISDQDDGWMNLYVQYVNTLKVEYHDPTWCHSWTVGSPPYFPNLHTLRMTYNDDGLAASIHPGYPSRACRLLGGISPTSVVLDMPSLDGMSPIALPGSISRSVNDLTFIFGQRGCLTRHDKCRFDEDMLASLTLQRITMVFPPTIKSDEEEEDQEESRRGSISSYVISILMAFEPSPITIVNAGYDEKMGKGSSHLSMKILDRKGPEMFKRRLEAMCKAHGWCEERIRKRQDTLRFLTMDEWAERSEMWDSKVERERVMRWKEVMGRA
;
A
#
# COMPACT_ATOMS: atom_id res chain seq x y z
N MET A 1 14.55 -37.13 -32.20
CA MET A 1 15.33 -35.88 -32.25
C MET A 1 15.69 -35.51 -30.82
N PRO A 2 16.97 -35.29 -30.49
CA PRO A 2 17.36 -34.89 -29.14
C PRO A 2 16.99 -33.42 -28.90
N TYR A 3 16.37 -33.14 -27.77
CA TYR A 3 16.03 -31.79 -27.33
C TYR A 3 17.31 -30.99 -27.05
N PRO A 4 17.35 -29.67 -27.35
CA PRO A 4 18.52 -28.86 -27.09
C PRO A 4 18.72 -28.72 -25.59
N THR A 5 19.92 -29.07 -25.12
CA THR A 5 20.43 -28.70 -23.81
C THR A 5 20.50 -27.18 -23.74
N ILE A 6 19.59 -26.55 -23.02
CA ILE A 6 19.69 -25.13 -22.70
C ILE A 6 20.91 -24.98 -21.81
N SER A 7 22.00 -24.53 -22.43
CA SER A 7 23.24 -24.17 -21.74
C SER A 7 22.95 -23.11 -20.70
N ARG A 8 23.62 -23.25 -19.54
CA ARG A 8 23.74 -22.26 -18.45
C ARG A 8 24.31 -20.92 -18.96
N LEU A 9 23.55 -20.20 -19.77
CA LEU A 9 23.85 -18.85 -20.21
C LEU A 9 23.34 -17.89 -19.13
N LEU A 10 24.28 -17.41 -18.32
CA LEU A 10 24.37 -16.04 -17.79
C LEU A 10 23.02 -15.33 -17.60
N LEU A 11 22.34 -15.63 -16.49
CA LEU A 11 21.16 -14.89 -16.03
C LEU A 11 21.61 -13.73 -15.11
N ASP A 12 22.38 -12.79 -15.65
CA ASP A 12 22.80 -11.55 -14.96
C ASP A 12 21.87 -10.35 -15.31
N HIS A 13 20.58 -10.62 -15.53
CA HIS A 13 19.57 -9.58 -15.69
C HIS A 13 18.48 -9.71 -14.63
N PRO A 14 18.07 -8.61 -13.96
CA PRO A 14 17.00 -8.65 -12.98
C PRO A 14 15.69 -8.86 -13.74
N TYR A 15 15.27 -10.12 -13.88
CA TYR A 15 13.95 -10.45 -14.37
C TYR A 15 12.92 -9.95 -13.35
N HIS A 16 12.38 -8.75 -13.57
CA HIS A 16 11.06 -8.41 -13.08
C HIS A 16 10.06 -9.24 -13.89
N LEU A 17 9.83 -10.48 -13.48
CA LEU A 17 8.86 -11.35 -14.14
C LEU A 17 7.46 -10.80 -13.82
N LYS A 18 6.95 -9.90 -14.68
CA LYS A 18 5.55 -9.49 -14.67
C LYS A 18 4.73 -10.64 -15.25
N GLY A 19 4.05 -11.40 -14.40
CA GLY A 19 3.14 -12.47 -14.80
C GLY A 19 1.98 -12.61 -13.82
N SER A 20 0.81 -13.02 -14.31
CA SER A 20 -0.26 -13.52 -13.46
C SER A 20 0.06 -14.97 -13.11
N ILE A 21 -0.03 -15.32 -11.83
CA ILE A 21 0.02 -16.72 -11.40
C ILE A 21 -1.37 -17.30 -11.67
N GLY A 22 -1.64 -17.63 -12.93
CA GLY A 22 -2.73 -18.52 -13.30
C GLY A 22 -2.21 -19.94 -13.13
N ILE A 23 -2.38 -20.54 -11.96
CA ILE A 23 -2.07 -21.96 -11.77
C ILE A 23 -3.17 -22.72 -12.50
N SER A 24 -2.86 -23.20 -13.71
CA SER A 24 -3.74 -24.15 -14.39
C SER A 24 -3.66 -25.50 -13.66
N ASP A 25 -4.71 -26.32 -13.76
CA ASP A 25 -4.70 -27.68 -13.21
C ASP A 25 -3.67 -28.62 -13.89
N GLN A 26 -2.95 -28.13 -14.91
CA GLN A 26 -1.85 -28.85 -15.54
C GLN A 26 -0.53 -28.49 -14.84
N ASP A 27 0.20 -29.54 -14.47
CA ASP A 27 1.45 -29.54 -13.72
C ASP A 27 2.51 -28.62 -14.36
N ASP A 28 2.48 -27.34 -14.00
CA ASP A 28 3.33 -26.28 -14.53
C ASP A 28 4.72 -26.35 -13.86
N GLY A 29 5.44 -27.45 -14.08
CA GLY A 29 6.80 -27.68 -13.54
C GLY A 29 7.81 -26.58 -13.93
N TRP A 30 7.50 -25.78 -14.95
CA TRP A 30 8.27 -24.60 -15.30
C TRP A 30 8.14 -23.48 -14.26
N MET A 31 6.98 -23.28 -13.61
CA MET A 31 6.81 -22.26 -12.58
C MET A 31 7.70 -22.53 -11.36
N ASN A 32 7.89 -23.79 -10.97
CA ASN A 32 8.79 -24.16 -9.87
C ASN A 32 10.23 -23.66 -10.09
N LEU A 33 10.68 -23.53 -11.34
CA LEU A 33 12.00 -22.99 -11.64
C LEU A 33 12.11 -21.48 -11.40
N TYR A 34 11.00 -20.75 -11.51
CA TYR A 34 10.95 -19.29 -11.41
C TYR A 34 10.55 -18.76 -10.05
N VAL A 35 9.84 -19.56 -9.24
CA VAL A 35 9.37 -19.19 -7.89
C VAL A 35 10.52 -18.74 -6.98
N GLN A 36 11.70 -19.35 -7.12
CA GLN A 36 12.91 -18.94 -6.38
C GLN A 36 13.44 -17.56 -6.78
N TYR A 37 13.07 -17.00 -7.94
CA TYR A 37 13.54 -15.68 -8.38
C TYR A 37 12.52 -14.56 -8.09
N VAL A 38 11.34 -14.90 -7.56
CA VAL A 38 10.30 -13.91 -7.22
C VAL A 38 10.70 -13.16 -5.96
N ASN A 39 11.09 -11.89 -6.12
CA ASN A 39 11.37 -10.97 -5.02
C ASN A 39 10.17 -10.07 -4.66
N THR A 40 9.33 -9.76 -5.64
CA THR A 40 8.12 -8.94 -5.49
C THR A 40 6.94 -9.70 -6.10
N LEU A 41 5.88 -9.87 -5.31
CA LEU A 41 4.63 -10.49 -5.75
C LEU A 41 3.50 -9.45 -5.68
N LYS A 42 2.82 -9.22 -6.80
CA LYS A 42 1.59 -8.43 -6.85
C LYS A 42 0.40 -9.38 -6.95
N VAL A 43 -0.54 -9.29 -6.01
CA VAL A 43 -1.77 -10.09 -6.02
C VAL A 43 -2.94 -9.19 -6.38
N GLU A 44 -3.62 -9.51 -7.48
CA GLU A 44 -4.81 -8.78 -7.94
C GLU A 44 -6.07 -9.64 -7.73
N TYR A 45 -6.29 -10.63 -8.59
CA TYR A 45 -7.42 -11.55 -8.52
C TYR A 45 -6.94 -12.96 -8.86
N HIS A 46 -7.53 -13.97 -8.23
CA HIS A 46 -7.47 -15.35 -8.71
C HIS A 46 -8.75 -16.11 -8.34
N ASP A 47 -8.96 -17.25 -9.00
CA ASP A 47 -10.15 -18.07 -8.80
C ASP A 47 -10.21 -18.60 -7.34
N PRO A 48 -11.29 -18.33 -6.58
CA PRO A 48 -11.42 -18.79 -5.20
C PRO A 48 -11.52 -20.32 -5.08
N THR A 49 -11.86 -21.04 -6.15
CA THR A 49 -11.87 -22.51 -6.15
C THR A 49 -10.46 -23.07 -5.95
N TRP A 50 -9.42 -22.40 -6.46
CA TRP A 50 -8.03 -22.78 -6.23
C TRP A 50 -7.65 -22.76 -4.74
N CYS A 51 -8.15 -21.76 -4.00
CA CYS A 51 -7.91 -21.65 -2.56
C CYS A 51 -8.52 -22.80 -1.74
N HIS A 52 -9.59 -23.44 -2.26
CA HIS A 52 -10.37 -24.44 -1.54
C HIS A 52 -10.38 -25.82 -2.21
N SER A 53 -9.65 -25.99 -3.29
CA SER A 53 -9.54 -27.27 -3.96
C SER A 53 -8.68 -28.22 -3.14
N TRP A 54 -9.24 -29.39 -2.84
CA TRP A 54 -8.55 -30.50 -2.17
C TRP A 54 -7.51 -31.17 -3.07
N THR A 55 -7.55 -30.93 -4.39
CA THR A 55 -6.63 -31.52 -5.36
C THR A 55 -5.36 -30.69 -5.54
N VAL A 56 -5.38 -29.41 -5.16
CA VAL A 56 -4.24 -28.51 -5.28
C VAL A 56 -3.33 -28.75 -4.07
N GLY A 57 -2.06 -29.11 -4.33
CA GLY A 57 -1.01 -29.32 -3.34
C GLY A 57 -0.72 -28.08 -2.47
N SER A 58 0.32 -28.12 -1.64
CA SER A 58 0.73 -26.96 -0.81
C SER A 58 0.77 -25.65 -1.61
N PRO A 59 0.39 -24.50 -1.03
CA PRO A 59 0.47 -23.23 -1.73
C PRO A 59 1.91 -22.99 -2.22
N PRO A 60 2.11 -22.28 -3.35
CA PRO A 60 3.43 -21.98 -3.85
C PRO A 60 4.25 -21.25 -2.78
N TYR A 61 5.46 -21.74 -2.54
CA TYR A 61 6.37 -21.19 -1.54
C TYR A 61 7.43 -20.32 -2.23
N PHE A 62 7.47 -19.03 -1.92
CA PHE A 62 8.40 -18.07 -2.51
C PHE A 62 9.55 -17.76 -1.52
N PRO A 63 10.67 -18.50 -1.54
CA PRO A 63 11.73 -18.36 -0.53
C PRO A 63 12.40 -16.97 -0.53
N ASN A 64 12.41 -16.30 -1.67
CA ASN A 64 13.07 -15.00 -1.86
C ASN A 64 12.08 -13.83 -1.91
N LEU A 65 10.81 -14.06 -1.55
CA LEU A 65 9.80 -13.01 -1.55
C LEU A 65 10.10 -11.96 -0.49
N HIS A 66 10.44 -10.75 -0.95
CA HIS A 66 10.70 -9.60 -0.10
C HIS A 66 9.47 -8.69 0.00
N THR A 67 8.81 -8.42 -1.12
CA THR A 67 7.71 -7.46 -1.20
C THR A 67 6.42 -8.10 -1.68
N LEU A 68 5.36 -7.95 -0.91
CA LEU A 68 3.99 -8.28 -1.32
C LEU A 68 3.21 -6.99 -1.60
N ARG A 69 2.63 -6.87 -2.78
CA ARG A 69 1.79 -5.75 -3.17
C ARG A 69 0.36 -6.22 -3.39
N MET A 70 -0.59 -5.54 -2.77
CA MET A 70 -2.01 -5.88 -2.84
C MET A 70 -2.83 -4.60 -2.99
N THR A 71 -3.94 -4.73 -3.71
CA THR A 71 -4.98 -3.70 -3.71
C THR A 71 -5.90 -3.95 -2.52
N TYR A 72 -6.20 -2.91 -1.76
CA TYR A 72 -7.15 -2.93 -0.65
C TYR A 72 -8.35 -2.07 -1.03
N ASN A 73 -9.50 -2.71 -1.21
CA ASN A 73 -10.77 -2.06 -1.50
C ASN A 73 -11.66 -2.01 -0.24
N ASP A 74 -12.75 -1.26 -0.35
CA ASP A 74 -13.75 -0.96 0.68
C ASP A 74 -14.32 -2.23 1.36
N ASP A 75 -14.52 -3.31 0.59
CA ASP A 75 -14.98 -4.61 1.09
C ASP A 75 -13.89 -5.46 1.78
N GLY A 76 -12.69 -4.90 1.97
CA GLY A 76 -11.54 -5.53 2.61
C GLY A 76 -10.63 -6.32 1.66
N LEU A 77 -9.55 -6.88 2.23
CA LEU A 77 -8.50 -7.56 1.47
C LEU A 77 -9.01 -8.80 0.72
N ALA A 78 -9.84 -9.61 1.38
CA ALA A 78 -10.37 -10.84 0.80
C ALA A 78 -11.33 -10.54 -0.37
N ALA A 79 -12.16 -9.51 -0.26
CA ALA A 79 -13.03 -9.09 -1.36
C ALA A 79 -12.23 -8.55 -2.56
N SER A 80 -11.08 -7.93 -2.30
CA SER A 80 -10.19 -7.42 -3.35
C SER A 80 -9.58 -8.57 -4.18
N ILE A 81 -9.32 -9.71 -3.55
CA ILE A 81 -8.67 -10.88 -4.18
C ILE A 81 -9.71 -11.90 -4.70
N HIS A 82 -10.84 -12.04 -4.01
CA HIS A 82 -11.96 -12.93 -4.34
C HIS A 82 -13.28 -12.15 -4.44
N PRO A 83 -13.50 -11.37 -5.52
CA PRO A 83 -14.78 -10.72 -5.76
C PRO A 83 -15.93 -11.72 -5.70
N GLY A 84 -16.97 -11.43 -4.91
CA GLY A 84 -18.12 -12.32 -4.68
C GLY A 84 -17.97 -13.32 -3.53
N TYR A 85 -16.77 -13.48 -2.95
CA TYR A 85 -16.52 -14.35 -1.80
C TYR A 85 -15.68 -13.67 -0.70
N PRO A 86 -16.14 -12.54 -0.15
CA PRO A 86 -15.35 -11.69 0.76
C PRO A 86 -14.97 -12.36 2.08
N SER A 87 -15.66 -13.43 2.49
CA SER A 87 -15.35 -14.20 3.70
C SER A 87 -14.35 -15.35 3.47
N ARG A 88 -13.99 -15.64 2.21
CA ARG A 88 -13.09 -16.76 1.89
C ARG A 88 -11.64 -16.37 2.05
N ALA A 89 -10.97 -17.03 3.00
CA ALA A 89 -9.54 -16.87 3.23
C ALA A 89 -8.73 -17.25 1.99
N CYS A 90 -7.73 -16.44 1.68
CA CYS A 90 -6.81 -16.69 0.58
C CYS A 90 -5.68 -17.64 1.01
N ARG A 91 -5.67 -18.85 0.44
CA ARG A 91 -4.64 -19.88 0.69
C ARG A 91 -3.24 -19.41 0.29
N LEU A 92 -3.12 -18.63 -0.79
CA LEU A 92 -1.85 -18.04 -1.23
C LEU A 92 -1.28 -17.12 -0.13
N LEU A 93 -2.10 -16.20 0.39
CA LEU A 93 -1.64 -15.26 1.41
C LEU A 93 -1.28 -15.94 2.74
N GLY A 94 -1.96 -17.05 3.08
CA GLY A 94 -1.60 -17.87 4.23
C GLY A 94 -0.24 -18.60 4.10
N GLY A 95 0.25 -18.80 2.88
CA GLY A 95 1.48 -19.54 2.58
C GLY A 95 2.74 -18.69 2.38
N ILE A 96 2.62 -17.36 2.40
CA ILE A 96 3.73 -16.43 2.14
C ILE A 96 4.14 -15.65 3.39
N SER A 97 5.38 -15.17 3.41
CA SER A 97 5.96 -14.44 4.54
C SER A 97 6.88 -13.31 4.06
N PRO A 98 6.33 -12.27 3.40
CA PRO A 98 7.10 -11.15 2.90
C PRO A 98 7.62 -10.29 4.06
N THR A 99 8.75 -9.61 3.86
CA THR A 99 9.26 -8.63 4.83
C THR A 99 8.65 -7.23 4.63
N SER A 100 8.18 -6.92 3.43
CA SER A 100 7.53 -5.65 3.10
C SER A 100 6.16 -5.86 2.46
N VAL A 101 5.17 -5.06 2.88
CA VAL A 101 3.84 -5.03 2.29
C VAL A 101 3.52 -3.64 1.75
N VAL A 102 2.97 -3.62 0.53
CA VAL A 102 2.42 -2.43 -0.11
C VAL A 102 0.92 -2.59 -0.27
N LEU A 103 0.16 -1.70 0.37
CA LEU A 103 -1.29 -1.62 0.25
C LEU A 103 -1.64 -0.44 -0.68
N ASP A 104 -2.02 -0.77 -1.92
CA ASP A 104 -2.65 0.18 -2.83
C ASP A 104 -4.11 0.37 -2.40
N MET A 105 -4.47 1.58 -1.97
CA MET A 105 -5.81 1.90 -1.44
C MET A 105 -6.52 2.89 -2.38
N PRO A 106 -6.95 2.47 -3.58
CA PRO A 106 -7.50 3.36 -4.60
C PRO A 106 -8.81 4.03 -4.14
N SER A 107 -9.57 3.35 -3.28
CA SER A 107 -10.77 3.84 -2.60
C SER A 107 -10.66 3.67 -1.09
N LEU A 108 -11.33 4.54 -0.33
CA LEU A 108 -11.46 4.44 1.12
C LEU A 108 -12.91 4.72 1.56
N ASP A 109 -13.51 3.79 2.29
CA ASP A 109 -14.84 3.91 2.90
C ASP A 109 -14.84 4.03 4.43
N GLY A 110 -13.72 3.71 5.10
CA GLY A 110 -13.57 3.82 6.54
C GLY A 110 -14.30 2.75 7.37
N MET A 111 -14.97 1.79 6.73
CA MET A 111 -15.86 0.83 7.40
C MET A 111 -15.14 -0.47 7.74
N SER A 112 -14.31 -0.98 6.83
CA SER A 112 -13.64 -2.27 6.97
C SER A 112 -12.28 -2.15 7.67
N PRO A 113 -12.02 -2.92 8.75
CA PRO A 113 -10.71 -2.92 9.40
C PRO A 113 -9.65 -3.52 8.47
N ILE A 114 -8.48 -2.90 8.45
CA ILE A 114 -7.31 -3.45 7.75
C ILE A 114 -6.84 -4.69 8.52
N ALA A 115 -6.85 -5.83 7.84
CA ALA A 115 -6.40 -7.10 8.38
C ALA A 115 -5.42 -7.76 7.41
N LEU A 116 -4.31 -8.27 7.95
CA LEU A 116 -3.34 -9.10 7.24
C LEU A 116 -3.35 -10.52 7.84
N PRO A 117 -3.23 -11.57 7.02
CA PRO A 117 -3.07 -12.93 7.52
C PRO A 117 -1.88 -13.04 8.48
N GLY A 118 -2.01 -13.86 9.52
CA GLY A 118 -1.00 -13.93 10.58
C GLY A 118 0.41 -14.29 10.13
N SER A 119 0.57 -15.06 9.04
CA SER A 119 1.87 -15.34 8.41
C SER A 119 2.55 -14.06 7.93
N ILE A 120 1.78 -13.16 7.30
CA ILE A 120 2.23 -11.87 6.82
C ILE A 120 2.45 -10.92 8.00
N SER A 121 1.48 -10.78 8.91
CA SER A 121 1.59 -9.86 10.06
C SER A 121 2.82 -10.11 10.92
N ARG A 122 3.23 -11.38 11.11
CA ARG A 122 4.43 -11.75 11.87
C ARG A 122 5.76 -11.53 11.13
N SER A 123 5.75 -11.47 9.80
CA SER A 123 6.98 -11.38 8.99
C SER A 123 7.27 -9.95 8.51
N VAL A 124 6.24 -9.11 8.43
CA VAL A 124 6.36 -7.75 7.90
C VAL A 124 7.04 -6.81 8.90
N ASN A 125 8.07 -6.12 8.42
CA ASN A 125 8.75 -5.03 9.12
C ASN A 125 8.58 -3.67 8.40
N ASP A 126 8.09 -3.66 7.16
CA ASP A 126 7.91 -2.46 6.34
C ASP A 126 6.53 -2.43 5.71
N LEU A 127 5.71 -1.45 6.10
CA LEU A 127 4.37 -1.27 5.59
C LEU A 127 4.26 0.04 4.80
N THR A 128 3.84 -0.05 3.54
CA THR A 128 3.64 1.12 2.66
C THR A 128 2.17 1.24 2.28
N PHE A 129 1.56 2.37 2.58
CA PHE A 129 0.22 2.74 2.15
C PHE A 129 0.30 3.70 0.96
N ILE A 130 -0.40 3.38 -0.12
CA ILE A 130 -0.52 4.27 -1.29
C ILE A 130 -1.99 4.66 -1.41
N PHE A 131 -2.31 5.89 -1.04
CA PHE A 131 -3.70 6.36 -0.97
C PHE A 131 -4.21 6.85 -2.34
N GLY A 132 -5.40 6.42 -2.72
CA GLY A 132 -6.10 6.93 -3.88
C GLY A 132 -6.84 8.24 -3.60
N GLN A 133 -7.52 8.74 -4.63
CA GLN A 133 -8.25 10.02 -4.57
C GLN A 133 -9.74 9.86 -4.31
N ARG A 134 -10.27 8.64 -4.47
CA ARG A 134 -11.68 8.34 -4.25
C ARG A 134 -11.85 8.00 -2.78
N GLY A 135 -12.14 9.00 -1.95
CA GLY A 135 -12.53 8.76 -0.56
C GLY A 135 -14.01 9.08 -0.41
N CYS A 136 -14.81 8.08 -0.08
CA CYS A 136 -16.15 8.28 0.49
C CYS A 136 -16.07 8.65 1.99
N LEU A 137 -14.86 8.95 2.48
CA LEU A 137 -14.57 9.23 3.87
C LEU A 137 -15.27 10.50 4.36
N THR A 138 -16.00 10.34 5.45
CA THR A 138 -16.47 11.41 6.31
C THR A 138 -15.36 11.87 7.26
N ARG A 139 -15.53 13.05 7.87
CA ARG A 139 -14.56 13.58 8.86
C ARG A 139 -14.41 12.70 10.11
N HIS A 140 -15.36 11.80 10.36
CA HIS A 140 -15.39 10.93 11.53
C HIS A 140 -14.84 9.54 11.26
N ASP A 141 -14.54 9.22 10.00
CA ASP A 141 -14.06 7.91 9.64
C ASP A 141 -12.63 7.72 10.13
N LYS A 142 -12.39 6.56 10.73
CA LYS A 142 -11.11 6.18 11.31
C LYS A 142 -10.70 4.84 10.73
N CYS A 143 -9.43 4.73 10.39
CA CYS A 143 -8.83 3.45 10.09
C CYS A 143 -8.90 2.57 11.33
N ARG A 144 -9.42 1.36 11.13
CA ARG A 144 -9.40 0.29 12.13
C ARG A 144 -8.42 -0.76 11.66
N PHE A 145 -7.77 -1.42 12.61
CA PHE A 145 -6.92 -2.57 12.36
C PHE A 145 -7.47 -3.74 13.15
N ASP A 146 -7.30 -4.93 12.58
CA ASP A 146 -7.52 -6.16 13.32
C ASP A 146 -6.57 -6.23 14.55
N GLU A 147 -7.10 -6.64 15.70
CA GLU A 147 -6.34 -6.63 16.97
C GLU A 147 -5.20 -7.67 16.93
N ASP A 148 -5.44 -8.83 16.33
CA ASP A 148 -4.42 -9.89 16.21
C ASP A 148 -3.29 -9.46 15.25
N MET A 149 -3.63 -8.71 14.19
CA MET A 149 -2.64 -8.06 13.35
C MET A 149 -1.79 -7.07 14.14
N LEU A 150 -2.39 -6.14 14.90
CA LEU A 150 -1.62 -5.17 15.68
C LEU A 150 -0.71 -5.83 16.73
N ALA A 151 -1.18 -6.88 17.38
CA ALA A 151 -0.41 -7.61 18.40
C ALA A 151 0.80 -8.38 17.82
N SER A 152 0.74 -8.74 16.53
CA SER A 152 1.78 -9.56 15.88
C SER A 152 2.78 -8.77 15.04
N LEU A 153 2.47 -7.50 14.72
CA LEU A 153 3.31 -6.65 13.88
C LEU A 153 4.55 -6.15 14.60
N THR A 154 5.70 -6.26 13.94
CA THR A 154 6.99 -5.72 14.39
C THR A 154 7.55 -4.71 13.39
N LEU A 155 6.73 -3.70 13.08
CA LEU A 155 7.03 -2.69 12.07
C LEU A 155 8.22 -1.80 12.46
N GLN A 156 9.26 -1.86 11.65
CA GLN A 156 10.42 -0.97 11.72
C GLN A 156 10.19 0.33 10.93
N ARG A 157 9.33 0.31 9.91
CA ARG A 157 9.08 1.47 9.05
C ARG A 157 7.66 1.46 8.50
N ILE A 158 7.04 2.64 8.47
CA ILE A 158 5.80 2.89 7.75
C ILE A 158 6.01 4.01 6.74
N THR A 159 5.51 3.83 5.52
CA THR A 159 5.50 4.87 4.49
C THR A 159 4.06 5.13 4.04
N MET A 160 3.67 6.40 3.96
CA MET A 160 2.36 6.84 3.50
C MET A 160 2.57 7.72 2.28
N VAL A 161 1.98 7.36 1.15
CA VAL A 161 2.16 8.07 -0.12
C VAL A 161 0.83 8.65 -0.57
N PHE A 162 0.82 9.97 -0.81
CA PHE A 162 -0.30 10.69 -1.42
C PHE A 162 0.04 11.03 -2.89
N PRO A 163 -0.25 10.13 -3.84
CA PRO A 163 0.04 10.36 -5.25
C PRO A 163 -0.85 11.45 -5.88
N PRO A 164 -0.32 12.23 -6.83
CA PRO A 164 -1.09 13.25 -7.54
C PRO A 164 -2.17 12.66 -8.47
N THR A 165 -3.21 13.44 -8.78
CA THR A 165 -4.23 13.11 -9.81
C THR A 165 -3.60 13.07 -11.17
N ILE A 166 -3.62 11.88 -11.76
CA ILE A 166 -3.42 11.71 -13.19
C ILE A 166 -4.83 11.75 -13.79
N LYS A 167 -5.21 12.90 -14.36
CA LYS A 167 -6.45 12.96 -15.15
C LYS A 167 -6.23 12.07 -16.37
N SER A 168 -7.03 11.02 -16.53
CA SER A 168 -7.15 10.34 -17.83
C SER A 168 -8.01 11.21 -18.74
N ASP A 169 -7.61 11.35 -20.00
CA ASP A 169 -8.33 12.15 -21.01
C ASP A 169 -9.77 11.63 -21.27
N GLU A 170 -10.16 10.48 -20.70
CA GLU A 170 -11.45 9.80 -20.88
C GLU A 170 -12.42 9.91 -19.68
N GLU A 171 -12.03 10.53 -18.55
CA GLU A 171 -12.98 10.79 -17.45
C GLU A 171 -13.62 12.17 -17.65
N GLU A 172 -14.66 12.20 -18.48
CA GLU A 172 -15.63 13.30 -18.51
C GLU A 172 -16.19 13.56 -17.10
N GLU A 173 -16.49 14.83 -16.86
CA GLU A 173 -16.88 15.42 -15.59
C GLU A 173 -18.17 14.82 -14.99
N ASP A 174 -18.10 13.62 -14.42
CA ASP A 174 -19.11 13.21 -13.44
C ASP A 174 -18.82 13.94 -12.13
N GLN A 175 -19.46 15.10 -12.04
CA GLN A 175 -19.54 16.00 -10.90
C GLN A 175 -20.13 15.30 -9.68
N GLU A 176 -19.30 14.54 -8.96
CA GLU A 176 -19.50 14.30 -7.53
C GLU A 176 -18.31 14.82 -6.71
N GLU A 177 -17.88 16.05 -7.04
CA GLU A 177 -16.93 16.86 -6.26
C GLU A 177 -17.49 17.27 -4.87
N SER A 178 -18.74 16.93 -4.58
CA SER A 178 -19.50 17.52 -3.46
C SER A 178 -19.18 16.93 -2.08
N ARG A 179 -18.53 15.76 -1.97
CA ARG A 179 -18.31 15.10 -0.65
C ARG A 179 -16.91 14.55 -0.37
N ARG A 180 -15.85 14.99 -1.06
CA ARG A 180 -14.49 14.58 -0.70
C ARG A 180 -14.09 15.17 0.67
N GLY A 181 -14.11 14.33 1.70
CA GLY A 181 -13.58 14.62 3.02
C GLY A 181 -12.05 14.57 3.01
N SER A 182 -11.41 15.30 3.94
CA SER A 182 -9.97 15.15 4.19
C SER A 182 -9.73 13.73 4.69
N ILE A 183 -8.87 12.95 4.01
CA ILE A 183 -8.49 11.61 4.47
C ILE A 183 -7.60 11.67 5.73
N SER A 184 -7.24 12.88 6.16
CA SER A 184 -6.37 13.14 7.30
C SER A 184 -6.86 12.49 8.60
N SER A 185 -8.18 12.40 8.87
CA SER A 185 -8.66 11.68 10.07
C SER A 185 -8.32 10.18 10.01
N TYR A 186 -8.52 9.57 8.84
CA TYR A 186 -8.18 8.18 8.58
C TYR A 186 -6.67 7.96 8.73
N VAL A 187 -5.85 8.81 8.08
CA VAL A 187 -4.39 8.73 8.15
C VAL A 187 -3.90 8.92 9.58
N ILE A 188 -4.41 9.91 10.32
CA ILE A 188 -4.01 10.16 11.71
C ILE A 188 -4.32 8.97 12.61
N SER A 189 -5.45 8.29 12.41
CA SER A 189 -5.75 7.07 13.18
C SER A 189 -4.74 5.94 12.93
N ILE A 190 -4.15 5.84 11.73
CA ILE A 190 -3.01 4.93 11.47
C ILE A 190 -1.79 5.35 12.28
N LEU A 191 -1.48 6.65 12.31
CA LEU A 191 -0.33 7.16 13.09
C LEU A 191 -0.47 6.88 14.58
N MET A 192 -1.70 6.91 15.09
CA MET A 192 -1.99 6.61 16.49
C MET A 192 -1.91 5.11 16.78
N ALA A 193 -2.35 4.25 15.86
CA ALA A 193 -2.28 2.79 16.00
C ALA A 193 -0.83 2.28 16.03
N PHE A 194 0.08 2.91 15.28
CA PHE A 194 1.50 2.53 15.19
C PHE A 194 2.43 3.54 15.87
N GLU A 195 2.11 3.95 17.09
CA GLU A 195 2.87 4.95 17.86
C GLU A 195 4.40 4.73 17.87
N PRO A 196 4.94 3.51 18.13
CA PRO A 196 6.39 3.34 18.24
C PRO A 196 7.12 3.34 16.88
N SER A 197 6.42 3.09 15.78
CA SER A 197 7.06 2.92 14.47
C SER A 197 7.32 4.29 13.82
N PRO A 198 8.53 4.55 13.27
CA PRO A 198 8.80 5.78 12.52
C PRO A 198 7.99 5.79 11.23
N ILE A 199 7.46 6.97 10.88
CA ILE A 199 6.55 7.12 9.72
C ILE A 199 7.08 8.18 8.77
N THR A 200 7.22 7.79 7.50
CA THR A 200 7.49 8.72 6.40
C THR A 200 6.19 9.04 5.67
N ILE A 201 5.87 10.32 5.58
CA ILE A 201 4.72 10.84 4.84
C ILE A 201 5.25 11.52 3.58
N VAL A 202 4.86 11.01 2.42
CA VAL A 202 5.25 11.50 1.11
C VAL A 202 4.10 12.31 0.52
N ASN A 203 4.42 13.53 0.11
CA ASN A 203 3.53 14.48 -0.54
C ASN A 203 2.35 14.92 0.35
N ALA A 204 2.62 15.23 1.63
CA ALA A 204 1.59 15.67 2.59
C ALA A 204 0.83 16.93 2.15
N GLY A 205 1.45 17.82 1.37
CA GLY A 205 0.79 18.99 0.81
C GLY A 205 -0.35 18.63 -0.15
N TYR A 206 -0.30 17.45 -0.77
CA TYR A 206 -1.31 16.99 -1.68
C TYR A 206 -2.61 16.55 -0.98
N ASP A 207 -2.51 15.88 0.19
CA ASP A 207 -3.66 15.63 1.06
C ASP A 207 -4.40 16.94 1.39
N GLU A 208 -3.64 18.01 1.66
CA GLU A 208 -4.19 19.34 1.92
C GLU A 208 -4.84 19.96 0.68
N LYS A 209 -4.28 19.76 -0.52
CA LYS A 209 -4.86 20.24 -1.79
C LYS A 209 -6.20 19.59 -2.07
N MET A 210 -6.32 18.30 -1.77
CA MET A 210 -7.54 17.52 -1.94
C MET A 210 -8.64 17.95 -0.95
N GLY A 211 -8.27 18.61 0.15
CA GLY A 211 -9.22 19.26 1.05
C GLY A 211 -9.80 20.56 0.48
N LYS A 212 -11.11 20.77 0.67
CA LYS A 212 -11.87 21.95 0.15
C LYS A 212 -11.30 23.33 0.51
N GLY A 213 -10.39 23.45 1.47
CA GLY A 213 -9.88 24.73 1.98
C GLY A 213 -8.65 25.29 1.25
N SER A 214 -7.95 24.49 0.45
CA SER A 214 -6.60 24.84 -0.04
C SER A 214 -6.39 24.64 -1.54
N SER A 215 -7.46 24.39 -2.30
CA SER A 215 -7.40 24.12 -3.75
C SER A 215 -6.79 25.25 -4.58
N HIS A 216 -6.86 26.49 -4.09
CA HIS A 216 -6.31 27.69 -4.73
C HIS A 216 -4.81 27.90 -4.46
N LEU A 217 -4.20 27.15 -3.55
CA LEU A 217 -2.78 27.28 -3.23
C LEU A 217 -1.93 26.45 -4.20
N SER A 218 -0.76 26.98 -4.58
CA SER A 218 0.19 26.24 -5.40
C SER A 218 0.80 25.06 -4.62
N MET A 219 1.22 24.01 -5.32
CA MET A 219 1.86 22.84 -4.68
C MET A 219 3.09 23.24 -3.88
N LYS A 220 3.90 24.19 -4.37
CA LYS A 220 5.06 24.71 -3.63
C LYS A 220 4.70 25.29 -2.27
N ILE A 221 3.56 25.98 -2.14
CA ILE A 221 3.09 26.52 -0.86
C ILE A 221 2.60 25.38 0.03
N LEU A 222 1.89 24.41 -0.55
CA LEU A 222 1.33 23.27 0.16
C LEU A 222 2.39 22.29 0.65
N ASP A 223 3.44 22.03 -0.12
CA ASP A 223 4.56 21.19 0.31
C ASP A 223 5.32 21.82 1.49
N ARG A 224 5.42 23.16 1.51
CA ARG A 224 6.02 23.90 2.62
C ARG A 224 5.13 23.90 3.88
N LYS A 225 3.82 24.03 3.73
CA LYS A 225 2.87 24.18 4.86
C LYS A 225 2.27 22.87 5.34
N GLY A 226 2.17 21.88 4.46
CA GLY A 226 1.54 20.59 4.67
C GLY A 226 2.05 19.87 5.91
N PRO A 227 3.37 19.73 6.11
CA PRO A 227 3.93 19.10 7.31
C PRO A 227 3.43 19.74 8.63
N GLU A 228 3.40 21.07 8.70
CA GLU A 228 2.95 21.81 9.90
C GLU A 228 1.43 21.68 10.11
N MET A 229 0.65 21.79 9.03
CA MET A 229 -0.80 21.60 9.08
C MET A 229 -1.15 20.18 9.54
N PHE A 230 -0.44 19.20 9.01
CA PHE A 230 -0.59 17.80 9.36
C PHE A 230 -0.27 17.56 10.84
N LYS A 231 0.86 18.10 11.34
CA LYS A 231 1.24 18.01 12.76
C LYS A 231 0.21 18.63 13.70
N ARG A 232 -0.38 19.78 13.35
CA ARG A 232 -1.45 20.42 14.15
C ARG A 232 -2.72 19.57 14.21
N ARG A 233 -3.11 18.94 13.10
CA ARG A 233 -4.27 18.03 13.07
C ARG A 233 -4.03 16.80 13.94
N LEU A 234 -2.83 16.20 13.84
CA LEU A 234 -2.41 15.11 14.71
C LEU A 234 -2.50 15.51 16.18
N GLU A 235 -1.94 16.67 16.55
CA GLU A 235 -1.99 17.17 17.93
C GLU A 235 -3.43 17.33 18.43
N ALA A 236 -4.31 17.95 17.65
CA ALA A 236 -5.72 18.13 18.02
C ALA A 236 -6.42 16.78 18.26
N MET A 237 -6.17 15.79 17.39
CA MET A 237 -6.77 14.46 17.51
C MET A 237 -6.21 13.68 18.70
N CYS A 238 -4.89 13.71 18.91
CA CYS A 238 -4.26 13.09 20.07
C CYS A 238 -4.75 13.70 21.39
N LYS A 239 -4.91 15.04 21.46
CA LYS A 239 -5.50 15.72 22.62
C LYS A 239 -6.94 15.26 22.87
N ALA A 240 -7.75 15.14 21.82
CA ALA A 240 -9.12 14.59 21.94
C ALA A 240 -9.15 13.13 22.43
N HIS A 241 -8.05 12.39 22.24
CA HIS A 241 -7.84 11.03 22.73
C HIS A 241 -7.08 10.96 24.07
N GLY A 242 -6.89 12.10 24.75
CA GLY A 242 -6.30 12.16 26.09
C GLY A 242 -4.79 11.95 26.13
N TRP A 243 -4.08 12.09 24.99
CA TRP A 243 -2.62 12.04 24.99
C TRP A 243 -2.04 13.30 25.63
N CYS A 244 -1.00 13.14 26.45
CA CYS A 244 -0.27 14.27 27.02
C CYS A 244 0.66 14.92 25.98
N GLU A 245 1.04 16.18 26.21
CA GLU A 245 1.88 16.96 25.29
C GLU A 245 3.23 16.30 24.99
N GLU A 246 3.84 15.65 25.99
CA GLU A 246 5.11 14.94 25.81
C GLU A 246 4.97 13.77 24.83
N ARG A 247 3.91 12.97 24.96
CA ARG A 247 3.62 11.84 24.06
C ARG A 247 3.36 12.32 22.64
N ILE A 248 2.59 13.40 22.50
CA ILE A 248 2.31 14.02 21.19
C ILE A 248 3.60 14.51 20.53
N ARG A 249 4.45 15.21 21.29
CA ARG A 249 5.74 15.72 20.78
C ARG A 249 6.64 14.58 20.33
N LYS A 250 6.82 13.56 21.19
CA LYS A 250 7.58 12.34 20.83
C LYS A 250 7.05 11.72 19.54
N ARG A 251 5.73 11.66 19.38
CA ARG A 251 5.13 11.14 18.15
C ARG A 251 5.45 12.02 16.94
N GLN A 252 5.28 13.33 17.04
CA GLN A 252 5.59 14.27 15.96
C GLN A 252 7.07 14.25 15.55
N ASP A 253 7.99 13.98 16.48
CA ASP A 253 9.43 13.87 16.23
C ASP A 253 9.79 12.60 15.42
N THR A 254 8.95 11.56 15.49
CA THR A 254 9.12 10.34 14.67
C THR A 254 8.57 10.46 13.24
N LEU A 255 7.95 11.59 12.89
CA LEU A 255 7.39 11.83 11.56
C LEU A 255 8.43 12.47 10.64
N ARG A 256 8.67 11.81 9.51
CA ARG A 256 9.46 12.35 8.39
C ARG A 256 8.51 12.77 7.28
N PHE A 257 8.70 13.97 6.74
CA PHE A 257 7.94 14.46 5.59
C PHE A 257 8.86 14.56 4.38
N LEU A 258 8.39 14.11 3.23
CA LEU A 258 9.09 14.24 1.95
C LEU A 258 8.11 14.77 0.91
N THR A 259 8.60 15.62 0.01
CA THR A 259 7.91 15.91 -1.25
C THR A 259 7.94 14.70 -2.18
N MET A 260 7.10 14.69 -3.22
CA MET A 260 7.16 13.65 -4.26
C MET A 260 8.52 13.63 -4.97
N ASP A 261 9.11 14.81 -5.20
CA ASP A 261 10.43 14.94 -5.84
C ASP A 261 11.54 14.30 -5.00
N GLU A 262 11.62 14.66 -3.71
CA GLU A 262 12.62 14.10 -2.78
C GLU A 262 12.48 12.59 -2.61
N TRP A 263 11.24 12.08 -2.63
CA TRP A 263 11.01 10.64 -2.53
C TRP A 263 11.37 9.91 -3.83
N ALA A 264 11.04 10.48 -4.99
CA ALA A 264 11.39 9.91 -6.29
C ALA A 264 12.91 9.80 -6.50
N GLU A 265 13.70 10.71 -5.91
CA GLU A 265 15.17 10.67 -5.93
C GLU A 265 15.78 9.59 -5.02
N ARG A 266 15.01 9.04 -4.09
CA ARG A 266 15.44 8.03 -3.12
C ARG A 266 14.95 6.65 -3.49
N SER A 267 15.56 6.09 -4.54
CA SER A 267 15.20 4.75 -5.05
C SER A 267 15.18 3.68 -3.96
N GLU A 268 16.03 3.75 -2.94
CA GLU A 268 16.07 2.81 -1.82
C GLU A 268 14.77 2.78 -0.98
N MET A 269 13.91 3.80 -1.10
CA MET A 269 12.65 3.88 -0.36
C MET A 269 11.47 3.23 -1.11
N TRP A 270 11.53 3.13 -2.43
CA TRP A 270 10.40 2.71 -3.28
C TRP A 270 10.72 1.65 -4.31
N ASP A 271 12.00 1.43 -4.63
CA ASP A 271 12.42 0.33 -5.50
C ASP A 271 11.97 -1.00 -4.89
N SER A 272 11.65 -1.97 -5.74
CA SER A 272 10.93 -3.23 -5.44
C SER A 272 9.50 -3.10 -4.86
N LYS A 273 9.06 -1.90 -4.42
CA LYS A 273 7.73 -1.65 -3.85
C LYS A 273 6.75 -1.01 -4.81
N VAL A 274 7.24 -0.06 -5.59
CA VAL A 274 6.45 0.73 -6.55
C VAL A 274 7.17 0.70 -7.90
N GLU A 275 6.40 0.50 -8.97
CA GLU A 275 6.93 0.51 -10.33
C GLU A 275 7.55 1.88 -10.65
N ARG A 276 8.78 1.88 -11.18
CA ARG A 276 9.52 3.10 -11.52
C ARG A 276 8.71 4.03 -12.42
N GLU A 277 8.03 3.48 -13.42
CA GLU A 277 7.20 4.24 -14.35
C GLU A 277 6.03 4.93 -13.64
N ARG A 278 5.51 4.33 -12.56
CA ARG A 278 4.46 4.94 -11.74
C ARG A 278 5.01 6.11 -10.93
N VAL A 279 6.17 5.95 -10.29
CA VAL A 279 6.83 7.02 -9.51
C VAL A 279 7.21 8.20 -10.41
N MET A 280 7.79 7.93 -11.59
CA MET A 280 8.18 8.98 -12.52
C MET A 280 6.98 9.75 -13.08
N ARG A 281 5.87 9.07 -13.40
CA ARG A 281 4.63 9.74 -13.77
C ARG A 281 4.10 10.66 -12.67
N TRP A 282 4.17 10.24 -11.40
CA TRP A 282 3.80 11.11 -10.28
C TRP A 282 4.70 12.33 -10.17
N LYS A 283 6.01 12.14 -10.32
CA LYS A 283 6.99 13.24 -10.34
C LYS A 283 6.68 14.25 -11.45
N GLU A 284 6.43 13.77 -12.66
CA GLU A 284 6.11 14.62 -13.81
C GLU A 284 4.84 15.44 -13.62
N VAL A 285 3.77 14.84 -13.09
CA VAL A 285 2.52 15.56 -12.80
C VAL A 285 2.75 16.64 -11.75
N MET A 286 3.53 16.35 -10.72
CA MET A 286 3.89 17.34 -9.69
C MET A 286 4.73 18.50 -10.25
N GLY A 287 5.64 18.22 -11.19
CA GLY A 287 6.44 19.26 -11.85
C GLY A 287 5.65 20.18 -12.78
N ARG A 288 4.44 19.79 -13.19
CA ARG A 288 3.53 20.61 -14.01
C ARG A 288 2.49 21.39 -13.19
N ALA A 289 2.32 21.08 -11.90
CA ALA A 289 1.24 21.55 -11.02
C ALA A 289 1.64 22.73 -10.11
#